data_AF-A0A0R0LZ44-F1
#
_entry.id   AF-A0A0R0LZ44-F1
#
_cell.length_a   1.000
_cell.length_b   1.000
_cell.length_c   1.000
_cell.angle_alpha   90.00
_cell.angle_beta   90.00
_cell.angle_gamma   90.00
#
_symmetry.space_group_name_H-M   'P 1'
#
loop_
_entity.id
_entity.type
_entity.pdbx_description
1 polymer ?
#
loop_
_entity_poly.entity_id
_entity_poly.type
_entity_poly.pdbx_seq_one_letter_code
_entity_poly.pdbx_strand_id
1 'polypeptide(L)'
;SNLKQPSTFNEIKGKQTINHKLIDDTWFDNNVNIFLDTHILLITGAGISTPQIPDFRSENGLFKTIKKNFKISGKDCFDYKFSINEETRASYIKIMSELSKIIRNSQPNEIHKFFSYLKDENKSILCLDQNIDVLTERSGLLSIDLNQKKVKGDLIYLHGRLDILVCTYCGYKVEINENIESKWSEGEDVECPACIERVNSRDKIKGSIEGCIKSIEDVMKDKEDGMKDKEDNIKDGMKDKEDNIKDGMKGKEDNIKDGMK
;
A
#
# COMPACT_ATOMS: atom_id res chain seq x y z
N SER A 1 46.22 -2.19 -21.14
CA SER A 1 46.44 -0.83 -21.65
C SER A 1 46.55 0.10 -20.46
N ASN A 2 47.74 0.67 -20.23
CA ASN A 2 48.02 1.56 -19.09
C ASN A 2 47.29 2.90 -19.27
N LEU A 3 46.09 3.01 -18.72
CA LEU A 3 45.44 4.29 -18.49
C LEU A 3 46.07 4.89 -17.22
N LYS A 4 47.02 5.82 -17.38
CA LYS A 4 47.42 6.72 -16.30
C LYS A 4 46.19 7.54 -15.93
N GLN A 5 45.56 7.23 -14.78
CA GLN A 5 44.53 8.09 -14.23
C GLN A 5 45.17 9.37 -13.68
N PRO A 6 44.60 10.55 -13.93
CA PRO A 6 45.11 11.79 -13.38
C PRO A 6 44.90 11.82 -11.85
N SER A 7 45.95 12.19 -11.11
CA SER A 7 45.94 12.26 -9.64
C SER A 7 45.05 13.37 -9.07
N THR A 8 44.69 14.35 -9.89
CA THR A 8 43.80 15.46 -9.57
C THR A 8 43.05 15.95 -10.81
N PHE A 9 41.77 16.29 -10.67
CA PHE A 9 41.00 16.95 -11.72
C PHE A 9 40.11 18.05 -11.13
N ASN A 10 39.88 19.13 -11.88
CA ASN A 10 39.11 20.29 -11.43
C ASN A 10 37.80 20.37 -12.22
N GLU A 11 36.65 20.36 -11.53
CA GLU A 11 35.35 20.67 -12.12
C GLU A 11 34.99 22.13 -11.78
N ILE A 12 34.64 22.94 -12.79
CA ILE A 12 34.18 24.33 -12.59
C ILE A 12 32.64 24.32 -12.60
N LYS A 13 32.01 24.49 -11.43
CA LYS A 13 30.57 24.74 -11.30
C LYS A 13 30.35 26.04 -10.54
N GLY A 14 30.05 27.13 -11.26
CA GLY A 14 29.98 28.47 -10.67
C GLY A 14 31.34 28.93 -10.10
N LYS A 15 31.36 30.02 -9.33
CA LYS A 15 32.58 30.67 -8.81
C LYS A 15 33.44 29.81 -7.83
N GLN A 16 33.17 28.52 -7.67
CA GLN A 16 33.94 27.61 -6.82
C GLN A 16 34.67 26.56 -7.65
N THR A 17 35.97 26.45 -7.45
CA THR A 17 36.80 25.35 -7.97
C THR A 17 36.79 24.23 -6.94
N ILE A 18 36.28 23.05 -7.32
CA ILE A 18 36.36 21.84 -6.50
C ILE A 18 37.60 21.07 -6.96
N ASN A 19 38.60 20.96 -6.08
CA ASN A 19 39.78 20.14 -6.34
C ASN A 19 39.46 18.70 -5.96
N HIS A 20 39.30 17.82 -6.96
CA HIS A 20 39.15 16.40 -6.70
C HIS A 20 40.54 15.78 -6.54
N LYS A 21 40.78 15.13 -5.40
CA LYS A 21 41.97 14.29 -5.19
C LYS A 21 41.57 12.84 -5.37
N LEU A 22 42.27 12.13 -6.27
CA LEU A 22 42.12 10.69 -6.35
C LEU A 22 42.70 10.07 -5.07
N ILE A 23 41.89 9.27 -4.38
CA ILE A 23 42.34 8.46 -3.25
C ILE A 23 42.70 7.08 -3.82
N ASP A 24 43.99 6.79 -3.89
CA ASP A 24 44.52 5.47 -4.27
C ASP A 24 44.98 4.69 -3.02
N ASP A 25 45.37 3.43 -3.22
CA ASP A 25 45.80 2.53 -2.15
C ASP A 25 46.94 3.13 -1.32
N THR A 26 47.89 3.81 -1.99
CA THR A 26 49.03 4.45 -1.32
C THR A 26 48.60 5.62 -0.45
N TRP A 27 47.67 6.45 -0.91
CA TRP A 27 47.10 7.49 -0.07
C TRP A 27 46.37 6.87 1.12
N PHE A 28 45.56 5.84 0.90
CA PHE A 28 44.79 5.19 1.95
C PHE A 28 45.69 4.62 3.05
N ASP A 29 46.72 3.85 2.69
CA ASP A 29 47.68 3.27 3.62
C ASP A 29 48.36 4.33 4.52
N ASN A 30 48.64 5.50 3.96
CA ASN A 30 49.30 6.58 4.67
C ASN A 30 48.33 7.49 5.45
N ASN A 31 47.03 7.43 5.19
CA ASN A 31 46.05 8.40 5.67
C ASN A 31 44.77 7.76 6.23
N VAL A 32 44.79 6.47 6.57
CA VAL A 32 43.60 5.73 7.04
C VAL A 32 42.92 6.41 8.24
N ASN A 33 43.69 6.91 9.21
CA ASN A 33 43.13 7.61 10.37
C ASN A 33 42.43 8.93 9.96
N ILE A 34 43.03 9.68 9.03
CA ILE A 34 42.42 10.91 8.50
C ILE A 34 41.12 10.57 7.77
N PHE A 35 41.10 9.49 7.00
CA PHE A 35 39.90 9.02 6.34
C PHE A 35 38.80 8.65 7.35
N LEU A 36 39.14 7.89 8.39
CA LEU A 36 38.19 7.48 9.44
C LEU A 36 37.69 8.63 10.31
N ASP A 37 38.43 9.74 10.42
CA ASP A 37 38.01 10.93 11.18
C ASP A 37 37.14 11.92 10.35
N THR A 38 36.86 11.62 9.08
CA THR A 38 36.06 12.49 8.21
C THR A 38 34.58 12.10 8.16
N HIS A 39 33.73 13.00 7.66
CA HIS A 39 32.35 12.65 7.31
C HIS A 39 32.34 11.93 5.96
N ILE A 40 31.85 10.69 5.94
CA ILE A 40 31.90 9.84 4.74
C ILE A 40 30.49 9.74 4.14
N LEU A 41 30.36 10.12 2.87
CA LEU A 41 29.17 9.89 2.06
C LEU A 41 29.45 8.75 1.08
N LEU A 42 28.80 7.61 1.28
CA LEU A 42 28.82 6.49 0.36
C LEU A 42 27.67 6.65 -0.63
N ILE A 43 27.94 6.53 -1.93
CA ILE A 43 26.90 6.50 -2.97
C ILE A 43 27.06 5.19 -3.73
N THR A 44 26.04 4.34 -3.67
CA THR A 44 26.13 2.97 -4.16
C THR A 44 25.08 2.68 -5.23
N GLY A 45 25.31 1.60 -5.96
CA GLY A 45 24.40 1.10 -7.00
C GLY A 45 24.70 -0.37 -7.28
N ALA A 46 24.10 -0.92 -8.34
CA ALA A 46 24.00 -2.37 -8.52
C ALA A 46 25.36 -3.12 -8.53
N GLY A 47 26.45 -2.42 -8.86
CA GLY A 47 27.80 -2.99 -8.86
C GLY A 47 28.28 -3.52 -7.51
N ILE A 48 27.71 -3.07 -6.38
CA ILE A 48 28.05 -3.65 -5.06
C ILE A 48 27.32 -4.97 -4.79
N SER A 49 26.25 -5.27 -5.54
CA SER A 49 25.40 -6.47 -5.37
C SER A 49 25.66 -7.56 -6.41
N THR A 50 26.45 -7.27 -7.45
CA THR A 50 26.99 -8.31 -8.35
C THR A 50 28.01 -9.16 -7.56
N PRO A 51 28.09 -10.50 -7.74
CA PRO A 51 27.47 -11.38 -8.73
C PRO A 51 26.17 -12.10 -8.30
N GLN A 52 25.63 -11.82 -7.11
CA GLN A 52 24.50 -12.55 -6.54
C GLN A 52 23.15 -12.11 -7.12
N ILE A 53 23.02 -10.81 -7.37
CA ILE A 53 21.86 -10.21 -8.00
C ILE A 53 22.32 -9.73 -9.38
N PRO A 54 21.76 -10.28 -10.48
CA PRO A 54 22.06 -9.79 -11.81
C PRO A 54 21.77 -8.29 -11.88
N ASP A 55 22.70 -7.51 -12.42
CA ASP A 55 22.36 -6.14 -12.72
C ASP A 55 21.23 -6.08 -13.76
N PHE A 56 20.61 -4.92 -13.86
CA PHE A 56 19.49 -4.76 -14.79
C PHE A 56 19.94 -4.72 -16.25
N ARG A 57 21.14 -4.21 -16.55
CA ARG A 57 21.49 -3.62 -17.86
C ARG A 57 22.60 -4.35 -18.64
N SER A 58 23.38 -5.21 -18.01
CA SER A 58 24.48 -5.95 -18.65
C SER A 58 23.98 -6.98 -19.66
N GLU A 59 24.94 -7.56 -20.40
CA GLU A 59 24.69 -8.54 -21.46
C GLU A 59 23.91 -9.79 -21.02
N ASN A 60 24.02 -10.15 -19.73
CA ASN A 60 23.29 -11.25 -19.07
C ASN A 60 22.32 -10.74 -17.98
N GLY A 61 22.01 -9.45 -17.96
CA GLY A 61 21.18 -8.80 -16.94
C GLY A 61 19.69 -9.09 -17.06
N LEU A 62 18.94 -8.69 -16.03
CA LEU A 62 17.51 -8.99 -15.86
C LEU A 62 16.66 -8.55 -17.06
N PHE A 63 16.99 -7.42 -17.71
CA PHE A 63 16.24 -6.91 -18.85
C PHE A 63 16.17 -7.87 -20.04
N LYS A 64 17.21 -8.67 -20.27
CA LYS A 64 17.23 -9.66 -21.36
C LYS A 64 16.33 -10.86 -21.05
N THR A 65 16.35 -11.32 -19.79
CA THR A 65 15.44 -12.36 -19.30
C THR A 65 13.99 -11.91 -19.38
N ILE A 66 13.70 -10.68 -18.96
CA ILE A 66 12.37 -10.08 -19.06
C ILE A 66 11.92 -10.00 -20.53
N LYS A 67 12.78 -9.46 -21.41
CA LYS A 67 12.46 -9.36 -22.84
C LYS A 67 12.22 -10.72 -23.48
N LYS A 68 12.98 -11.75 -23.08
CA LYS A 68 12.80 -13.11 -23.59
C LYS A 68 11.50 -13.75 -23.10
N ASN A 69 11.19 -13.63 -21.82
CA ASN A 69 10.08 -14.34 -21.18
C ASN A 69 8.74 -13.63 -21.37
N PHE A 70 8.75 -12.30 -21.40
CA PHE A 70 7.53 -11.49 -21.41
C PHE A 70 7.41 -10.57 -22.64
N LYS A 71 8.42 -10.54 -23.53
CA LYS A 71 8.45 -9.68 -24.73
C LYS A 71 8.35 -8.17 -24.44
N ILE A 72 8.74 -7.74 -23.24
CA ILE A 72 8.70 -6.35 -22.78
C ILE A 72 10.12 -5.76 -22.73
N SER A 73 10.28 -4.45 -22.98
CA SER A 73 11.55 -3.77 -22.74
C SER A 73 11.82 -3.68 -21.24
N GLY A 74 13.04 -4.00 -20.82
CA GLY A 74 13.40 -3.91 -19.40
C GLY A 74 13.27 -2.50 -18.82
N LYS A 75 13.39 -1.44 -19.65
CA LYS A 75 13.13 -0.05 -19.23
C LYS A 75 11.65 0.16 -18.89
N ASP A 76 10.76 -0.44 -19.68
CA ASP A 76 9.32 -0.27 -19.53
C ASP A 76 8.84 -0.89 -18.22
N CYS A 77 9.49 -1.96 -17.76
CA CYS A 77 9.13 -2.64 -16.50
C CYS A 77 9.29 -1.77 -15.25
N PHE A 78 10.07 -0.70 -15.34
CA PHE A 78 10.26 0.28 -14.26
C PHE A 78 9.59 1.62 -14.57
N ASP A 79 8.76 1.68 -15.63
CA ASP A 79 7.85 2.79 -15.87
C ASP A 79 6.60 2.63 -14.99
N TYR A 80 6.23 3.70 -14.29
CA TYR A 80 5.01 3.74 -13.48
C TYR A 80 3.75 3.39 -14.30
N LYS A 81 3.67 3.81 -15.57
CA LYS A 81 2.52 3.49 -16.42
C LYS A 81 2.40 1.99 -16.70
N PHE A 82 3.54 1.32 -16.86
CA PHE A 82 3.57 -0.12 -17.09
C PHE A 82 3.13 -0.90 -15.84
N SER A 83 3.47 -0.42 -14.65
CA SER A 83 3.14 -1.12 -13.41
C SER A 83 1.66 -1.04 -13.02
N ILE A 84 0.91 -0.03 -13.50
CA ILE A 84 -0.51 0.18 -13.18
C ILE A 84 -1.49 -0.18 -14.30
N ASN A 85 -1.01 -0.41 -15.53
CA ASN A 85 -1.87 -0.76 -16.65
C ASN A 85 -2.37 -2.21 -16.51
N GLU A 86 -3.69 -2.40 -16.65
CA GLU A 86 -4.39 -3.68 -16.50
C GLU A 86 -3.81 -4.78 -17.41
N GLU A 87 -3.46 -4.46 -18.67
CA GLU A 87 -2.91 -5.43 -19.63
C GLU A 87 -1.50 -5.91 -19.24
N THR A 88 -0.72 -5.05 -18.58
CA THR A 88 0.68 -5.32 -18.24
C THR A 88 0.88 -5.70 -16.78
N ARG A 89 -0.14 -5.52 -15.93
CA ARG A 89 -0.09 -5.69 -14.47
C ARG A 89 0.39 -7.08 -14.07
N ALA A 90 -0.21 -8.13 -14.62
CA ALA A 90 0.15 -9.51 -14.29
C ALA A 90 1.61 -9.83 -14.65
N SER A 91 2.11 -9.28 -15.76
CA SER A 91 3.51 -9.44 -16.17
C SER A 91 4.45 -8.68 -15.24
N TYR A 92 4.09 -7.44 -14.86
CA TYR A 92 4.84 -6.66 -13.88
C TYR A 92 4.98 -7.41 -12.54
N ILE A 93 3.87 -7.93 -12.02
CA ILE A 93 3.86 -8.68 -10.76
C ILE A 93 4.77 -9.91 -10.83
N LYS A 94 4.71 -10.70 -11.91
CA LYS A 94 5.60 -11.86 -12.12
C LYS A 94 7.07 -11.46 -12.13
N ILE A 95 7.41 -10.35 -12.79
CA ILE A 95 8.79 -9.85 -12.82
C ILE A 95 9.26 -9.46 -11.42
N MET A 96 8.44 -8.74 -10.65
CA MET A 96 8.76 -8.35 -9.27
C MET A 96 8.84 -9.55 -8.33
N SER A 97 8.00 -10.57 -8.53
CA SER A 97 8.06 -11.86 -7.83
C SER A 97 9.42 -12.53 -8.00
N GLU A 98 9.88 -12.68 -9.24
CA GLU A 98 11.17 -13.32 -9.51
C GLU A 98 12.34 -12.52 -8.94
N LEU A 99 12.30 -11.19 -9.05
CA LEU A 99 13.31 -10.32 -8.45
C LEU A 99 13.32 -10.40 -6.91
N SER A 100 12.14 -10.40 -6.28
CA SER A 100 12.00 -10.55 -4.82
C SER A 100 12.59 -11.87 -4.32
N LYS A 101 12.34 -12.98 -5.03
CA LYS A 101 12.93 -14.30 -4.73
C LYS A 101 14.46 -14.27 -4.80
N ILE A 102 15.03 -13.67 -5.86
CA ILE A 102 16.49 -13.55 -6.02
C ILE A 102 17.08 -12.76 -4.85
N ILE A 103 16.49 -11.61 -4.51
CA ILE A 103 16.95 -10.74 -3.42
C ILE A 103 16.91 -11.47 -2.07
N ARG A 104 15.81 -12.15 -1.76
CA ARG A 104 15.64 -12.87 -0.49
C ARG A 104 16.68 -13.97 -0.31
N ASN A 105 16.99 -14.68 -1.39
CA ASN A 105 17.97 -15.76 -1.39
C ASN A 105 19.43 -15.26 -1.45
N SER A 106 19.65 -13.98 -1.76
CA SER A 106 20.98 -13.37 -1.77
C SER A 106 21.45 -13.02 -0.37
N GLN A 107 22.76 -12.95 -0.14
CA GLN A 107 23.36 -12.55 1.13
C GLN A 107 24.29 -11.34 0.96
N PRO A 108 24.52 -10.53 2.00
CA PRO A 108 25.53 -9.48 1.93
C PRO A 108 26.94 -10.03 1.60
N ASN A 109 27.60 -9.44 0.60
CA ASN A 109 28.99 -9.78 0.24
C ASN A 109 30.01 -8.95 1.04
N GLU A 110 31.30 -9.12 0.73
CA GLU A 110 32.40 -8.42 1.42
C GLU A 110 32.33 -6.89 1.34
N ILE A 111 31.78 -6.31 0.25
CA ILE A 111 31.61 -4.85 0.14
C ILE A 111 30.56 -4.37 1.15
N HIS A 112 29.44 -5.09 1.28
CA HIS A 112 28.41 -4.73 2.26
C HIS A 112 28.90 -4.88 3.70
N LYS A 113 29.70 -5.93 3.97
CA LYS A 113 30.33 -6.14 5.28
C LYS A 113 31.35 -5.05 5.58
N PHE A 114 32.11 -4.61 4.58
CA PHE A 114 33.03 -3.48 4.71
C PHE A 114 32.30 -2.20 5.11
N PHE A 115 31.10 -1.93 4.60
CA PHE A 115 30.33 -0.77 5.05
C PHE A 115 29.90 -0.86 6.51
N SER A 116 29.52 -2.06 6.99
CA SER A 116 29.23 -2.26 8.41
C SER A 116 30.47 -2.04 9.27
N TYR A 117 31.61 -2.60 8.86
CA TYR A 117 32.89 -2.35 9.53
C TYR A 117 33.22 -0.86 9.55
N LEU A 118 33.07 -0.17 8.42
CA LEU A 118 33.38 1.25 8.32
C LEU A 118 32.49 2.08 9.26
N LYS A 119 31.21 1.72 9.39
CA LYS A 119 30.28 2.33 10.36
C LYS A 119 30.73 2.13 11.81
N ASP A 120 31.27 0.97 12.15
CA ASP A 120 31.75 0.70 13.51
C ASP A 120 33.00 1.56 13.83
N GLU A 121 33.84 1.81 12.82
CA GLU A 121 35.05 2.63 12.95
C GLU A 121 34.79 4.14 12.83
N ASN A 122 33.76 4.57 12.10
CA ASN A 122 33.44 5.97 11.83
C ASN A 122 31.95 6.27 12.12
N LYS A 123 31.72 7.18 13.07
CA LYS A 123 30.38 7.57 13.56
C LYS A 123 29.61 8.53 12.64
N SER A 124 30.22 8.99 11.55
CA SER A 124 29.74 10.04 10.66
C SER A 124 29.61 9.54 9.22
N ILE A 125 28.94 8.40 9.03
CA ILE A 125 28.68 7.80 7.72
C ILE A 125 27.24 8.01 7.30
N LEU A 126 27.05 8.34 6.02
CA LEU A 126 25.77 8.25 5.34
C LEU A 126 25.94 7.47 4.04
N CYS A 127 25.08 6.49 3.81
CA CYS A 127 25.00 5.71 2.60
C CYS A 127 23.73 6.07 1.83
N LEU A 128 23.89 6.49 0.58
CA LEU A 128 22.83 6.72 -0.37
C LEU A 128 22.82 5.57 -1.37
N ASP A 129 21.90 4.64 -1.18
CA ASP A 129 21.86 3.40 -1.94
C ASP A 129 20.79 3.45 -3.02
N GLN A 130 21.21 3.28 -4.28
CA GLN A 130 20.30 3.17 -5.42
C GLN A 130 19.68 1.78 -5.55
N ASN A 131 20.20 0.80 -4.83
CA ASN A 131 19.71 -0.57 -4.87
C ASN A 131 18.37 -0.71 -4.14
N ILE A 132 17.59 -1.73 -4.52
CA ILE A 132 16.29 -2.06 -3.91
C ILE A 132 16.32 -3.42 -3.19
N ASP A 133 17.51 -4.00 -3.06
CA ASP A 133 17.75 -5.39 -2.61
C ASP A 133 17.91 -5.56 -1.11
N VAL A 134 17.90 -4.46 -0.36
CA VAL A 134 18.06 -4.40 1.09
C VAL A 134 19.32 -5.07 1.67
N LEU A 135 20.33 -5.40 0.84
CA LEU A 135 21.54 -6.10 1.30
C LEU A 135 22.42 -5.23 2.20
N THR A 136 22.46 -3.91 1.94
CA THR A 136 23.19 -2.93 2.76
C THR A 136 22.62 -2.82 4.17
N GLU A 137 21.29 -2.85 4.33
CA GLU A 137 20.65 -2.87 5.65
C GLU A 137 20.92 -4.21 6.35
N ARG A 138 20.79 -5.32 5.61
CA ARG A 138 21.08 -6.68 6.12
C ARG A 138 22.54 -6.88 6.53
N SER A 139 23.46 -6.03 6.10
CA SER A 139 24.87 -6.10 6.53
C SER A 139 25.15 -5.35 7.84
N GLY A 140 24.24 -4.49 8.32
CA GLY A 140 24.37 -3.79 9.60
C GLY A 140 24.16 -2.28 9.55
N LEU A 141 23.99 -1.68 8.37
CA LEU A 141 23.60 -0.27 8.28
C LEU A 141 22.14 -0.10 8.69
N LEU A 142 21.82 1.04 9.32
CA LEU A 142 20.46 1.31 9.78
C LEU A 142 19.75 2.24 8.80
N SER A 143 18.61 1.83 8.26
CA SER A 143 17.82 2.69 7.38
C SER A 143 17.25 3.90 8.14
N ILE A 144 17.24 5.05 7.46
CA ILE A 144 16.70 6.31 7.96
C ILE A 144 15.24 6.42 7.53
N ASP A 145 14.35 6.57 8.51
CA ASP A 145 12.95 6.95 8.26
C ASP A 145 12.81 8.47 8.22
N LEU A 146 12.64 9.01 7.01
CA LEU A 146 12.50 10.44 6.76
C LEU A 146 11.21 11.06 7.34
N ASN A 147 10.25 10.24 7.81
CA ASN A 147 9.03 10.73 8.45
C ASN A 147 9.22 11.02 9.94
N GLN A 148 10.35 10.62 10.53
CA GLN A 148 10.61 10.81 11.95
C GLN A 148 11.29 12.16 12.23
N LYS A 149 10.90 12.81 13.34
CA LYS A 149 11.50 14.08 13.77
C LYS A 149 12.99 13.96 14.12
N LYS A 150 13.45 12.77 14.51
CA LYS A 150 14.85 12.49 14.80
C LYS A 150 15.39 11.59 13.69
N VAL A 151 16.33 12.12 12.91
CA VAL A 151 17.07 11.33 11.93
C VAL A 151 17.97 10.38 12.70
N LYS A 152 17.73 9.08 12.55
CA LYS A 152 18.56 8.01 13.13
C LYS A 152 18.82 6.98 12.04
N GLY A 153 20.09 6.61 11.91
CA GLY A 153 20.54 5.65 10.92
C GLY A 153 21.58 6.25 9.98
N ASP A 154 22.02 5.41 9.06
CA ASP A 154 23.23 5.60 8.25
C ASP A 154 22.92 5.34 6.77
N LEU A 155 21.68 5.00 6.41
CA LEU A 155 21.31 4.49 5.08
C LEU A 155 20.00 5.09 4.57
N ILE A 156 20.01 5.58 3.33
CA ILE A 156 18.84 6.05 2.59
C ILE A 156 18.75 5.27 1.28
N TYR A 157 17.63 4.58 1.08
CA TYR A 157 17.29 3.97 -0.19
C TYR A 157 16.70 5.02 -1.15
N LEU A 158 17.44 5.38 -2.19
CA LEU A 158 17.06 6.41 -3.15
C LEU A 158 15.90 5.98 -4.05
N HIS A 159 15.77 4.69 -4.33
CA HIS A 159 14.72 4.12 -5.18
C HIS A 159 13.70 3.27 -4.40
N GLY A 160 13.72 3.35 -3.07
CA GLY A 160 12.90 2.49 -2.21
C GLY A 160 13.46 1.08 -2.05
N ARG A 161 12.58 0.14 -1.66
CA ARG A 161 12.93 -1.23 -1.28
C ARG A 161 11.87 -2.21 -1.78
N LEU A 162 12.24 -3.46 -2.07
CA LEU A 162 11.34 -4.46 -2.66
C LEU A 162 10.72 -5.45 -1.65
N ASP A 163 11.15 -5.45 -0.40
CA ASP A 163 10.69 -6.35 0.66
C ASP A 163 9.42 -5.87 1.39
N ILE A 164 9.04 -4.61 1.19
CA ILE A 164 7.82 -4.00 1.76
C ILE A 164 6.89 -3.54 0.64
N LEU A 165 5.64 -3.97 0.72
CA LEU A 165 4.55 -3.47 -0.11
C LEU A 165 3.85 -2.30 0.53
N VAL A 166 3.46 -1.35 -0.32
CA VAL A 166 2.75 -0.14 0.08
C VAL A 166 1.48 -0.04 -0.76
N CYS A 167 0.33 0.05 -0.08
CA CYS A 167 -0.93 0.30 -0.75
C CYS A 167 -0.92 1.71 -1.37
N THR A 168 -1.15 1.80 -2.69
CA THR A 168 -1.20 3.07 -3.43
C THR A 168 -2.40 3.94 -3.04
N TYR A 169 -3.43 3.36 -2.42
CA TYR A 169 -4.61 4.10 -1.97
C TYR A 169 -4.45 4.67 -0.55
N CYS A 170 -4.02 3.85 0.41
CA CYS A 170 -4.01 4.25 1.83
C CYS A 170 -2.64 4.32 2.50
N GLY A 171 -1.56 3.95 1.81
CA GLY A 171 -0.21 3.94 2.36
C GLY A 171 0.06 2.82 3.36
N TYR A 172 -0.87 1.88 3.58
CA TYR A 172 -0.64 0.74 4.45
C TYR A 172 0.55 -0.08 3.96
N LYS A 173 1.47 -0.39 4.87
CA LYS A 173 2.69 -1.15 4.59
C LYS A 173 2.54 -2.59 5.05
N VAL A 174 2.99 -3.53 4.24
CA VAL A 174 2.99 -4.96 4.59
C VAL A 174 4.27 -5.60 4.08
N GLU A 175 4.91 -6.41 4.92
CA GLU A 175 6.04 -7.23 4.51
C GLU A 175 5.58 -8.36 3.60
N ILE A 176 6.41 -8.73 2.64
CA ILE A 176 6.12 -9.86 1.75
C ILE A 176 6.15 -11.15 2.59
N ASN A 177 5.08 -11.95 2.48
CA ASN A 177 4.93 -13.25 3.13
C ASN A 177 4.55 -14.33 2.10
N GLU A 178 4.54 -15.59 2.53
CA GLU A 178 4.29 -16.76 1.66
C GLU A 178 2.99 -16.65 0.84
N ASN A 179 1.91 -16.11 1.44
CA ASN A 179 0.63 -15.94 0.74
C ASN A 179 0.71 -14.87 -0.36
N ILE A 180 1.37 -13.75 -0.09
CA ILE A 180 1.62 -12.71 -1.11
C ILE A 180 2.46 -13.27 -2.25
N GLU A 181 3.51 -14.03 -1.92
CA GLU A 181 4.41 -14.62 -2.90
C GLU A 181 3.74 -15.63 -3.81
N SER A 182 2.88 -16.50 -3.25
CA SER A 182 2.13 -17.47 -4.03
C SER A 182 1.32 -16.77 -5.11
N LYS A 183 0.52 -15.76 -4.73
CA LYS A 183 -0.28 -14.95 -5.66
C LYS A 183 0.59 -14.23 -6.69
N TRP A 184 1.67 -13.61 -6.23
CA TRP A 184 2.60 -12.90 -7.09
C TRP A 184 3.27 -13.79 -8.14
N SER A 185 3.58 -15.03 -7.79
CA SER A 185 4.16 -16.00 -8.73
C SER A 185 3.20 -16.35 -9.87
N GLU A 186 1.90 -16.28 -9.61
CA GLU A 186 0.83 -16.47 -10.58
C GLU A 186 0.49 -15.19 -11.37
N GLY A 187 1.05 -14.05 -10.94
CA GLY A 187 0.79 -12.72 -11.51
C GLY A 187 -0.47 -12.05 -10.96
N GLU A 188 -0.97 -12.53 -9.83
CA GLU A 188 -2.14 -11.98 -9.18
C GLU A 188 -1.78 -10.84 -8.21
N ASP A 189 -2.65 -9.84 -8.17
CA ASP A 189 -2.52 -8.75 -7.21
C ASP A 189 -2.98 -9.16 -5.80
N VAL A 190 -2.58 -8.38 -4.81
CA VAL A 190 -2.96 -8.58 -3.41
C VAL A 190 -3.78 -7.41 -2.91
N GLU A 191 -4.93 -7.72 -2.32
CA GLU A 191 -5.79 -6.70 -1.74
C GLU A 191 -5.17 -6.15 -0.46
N CYS A 192 -5.35 -4.84 -0.24
CA CYS A 192 -4.85 -4.19 0.97
C CYS A 192 -5.74 -4.56 2.17
N PRO A 193 -5.19 -5.22 3.22
CA PRO A 193 -5.98 -5.62 4.39
C PRO A 193 -6.66 -4.45 5.10
N ALA A 194 -5.94 -3.32 5.24
CA ALA A 194 -6.49 -2.12 5.86
C ALA A 194 -7.62 -1.47 5.03
N CYS A 195 -7.58 -1.56 3.70
CA CYS A 195 -8.67 -1.08 2.86
C CYS A 195 -9.90 -1.98 2.98
N ILE A 196 -9.71 -3.31 2.94
CA ILE A 196 -10.78 -4.30 3.14
C ILE A 196 -11.46 -4.06 4.49
N GLU A 197 -10.69 -3.90 5.56
CA GLU A 197 -11.23 -3.66 6.90
C GLU A 197 -12.07 -2.37 6.95
N ARG A 198 -11.64 -1.29 6.28
CA ARG A 198 -12.41 -0.04 6.18
C ARG A 198 -13.71 -0.21 5.41
N VAL A 199 -13.70 -1.00 4.32
CA VAL A 199 -14.93 -1.30 3.55
C VAL A 199 -15.89 -2.11 4.40
N ASN A 200 -15.42 -3.20 5.01
CA ASN A 200 -16.23 -4.05 5.89
C ASN A 200 -16.83 -3.26 7.06
N SER A 201 -16.07 -2.32 7.63
CA SER A 201 -16.56 -1.46 8.70
C SER A 201 -17.68 -0.53 8.24
N ARG A 202 -17.58 0.03 7.02
CA ARG A 202 -18.62 0.86 6.43
C ARG A 202 -19.89 0.08 6.13
N ASP A 203 -19.75 -1.15 5.63
CA ASP A 203 -20.90 -1.99 5.29
C ASP A 203 -21.65 -2.46 6.53
N LYS A 204 -20.95 -2.76 7.63
CA LYS A 204 -21.58 -3.02 8.94
C LYS A 204 -22.40 -1.83 9.43
N ILE A 205 -21.88 -0.61 9.29
CA ILE A 205 -22.59 0.61 9.68
C ILE A 205 -23.84 0.81 8.80
N LYS A 206 -23.72 0.64 7.48
CA LYS A 206 -24.86 0.72 6.56
C LYS A 206 -25.95 -0.28 6.91
N GLY A 207 -25.61 -1.55 7.11
CA GLY A 207 -26.57 -2.57 7.51
C GLY A 207 -27.25 -2.27 8.85
N SER A 208 -26.52 -1.66 9.80
CA SER A 208 -27.10 -1.22 11.07
C SER A 208 -28.10 -0.07 10.89
N ILE A 209 -27.79 0.89 10.02
CA ILE A 209 -28.68 2.02 9.68
C ILE A 209 -29.94 1.50 8.96
N GLU A 210 -29.78 0.63 7.96
CA GLU A 210 -30.89 0.01 7.23
C GLU A 210 -31.81 -0.78 8.16
N GLY A 211 -31.24 -1.52 9.12
CA GLY A 211 -32.02 -2.22 10.15
C GLY A 211 -32.82 -1.28 11.06
N CYS A 212 -32.24 -0.14 11.44
CA CYS A 212 -32.94 0.89 12.23
C CYS A 212 -34.08 1.54 11.43
N ILE A 213 -33.85 1.88 10.17
CA ILE A 213 -34.87 2.46 9.28
C ILE A 213 -36.03 1.49 9.13
N LYS A 214 -35.76 0.22 8.82
CA LYS A 214 -36.79 -0.80 8.69
C LYS A 214 -37.63 -0.96 9.96
N SER A 215 -36.97 -0.93 11.13
CA SER A 215 -37.67 -1.00 12.42
C SER A 215 -38.60 0.20 12.65
N ILE A 216 -38.20 1.40 12.20
CA ILE A 216 -39.04 2.60 12.27
C ILE A 216 -40.23 2.48 11.30
N GLU A 217 -40.00 2.03 10.08
CA GLU A 217 -41.04 1.81 9.07
C GLU A 217 -42.09 0.81 9.54
N ASP A 218 -41.67 -0.31 10.14
CA ASP A 218 -42.58 -1.32 10.71
C ASP A 218 -43.45 -0.72 11.83
N VAL A 219 -42.85 0.07 12.74
CA VAL A 219 -43.59 0.77 13.82
C VAL A 219 -44.58 1.80 13.27
N MET A 220 -44.20 2.52 12.20
CA MET A 220 -45.09 3.49 11.56
C MET A 220 -46.28 2.80 10.91
N LYS A 221 -46.05 1.68 10.23
CA LYS A 221 -47.08 0.87 9.59
C LYS A 221 -48.06 0.29 10.62
N ASP A 222 -47.55 -0.28 11.70
CA ASP A 222 -48.39 -0.80 12.80
C ASP A 222 -49.30 0.29 13.40
N LYS A 223 -48.79 1.53 13.52
CA LYS A 223 -49.59 2.66 13.99
C LYS A 223 -50.66 3.09 12.97
N GLU A 224 -50.32 3.13 11.68
CA GLU A 224 -51.28 3.45 10.62
C GLU A 224 -52.41 2.43 10.57
N ASP A 225 -52.08 1.14 10.62
CA ASP A 225 -53.07 0.06 10.60
C ASP A 225 -53.94 0.10 11.88
N GLY A 226 -53.33 0.33 13.06
CA GLY A 226 -54.08 0.52 14.29
C GLY A 226 -54.97 1.79 14.32
N MET A 227 -54.65 2.84 13.54
CA MET A 227 -55.53 4.00 13.36
C MET A 227 -56.70 3.69 12.44
N LYS A 228 -56.47 2.96 11.33
CA LYS A 228 -57.54 2.50 10.43
C LYS A 228 -58.52 1.60 11.15
N ASP A 229 -58.02 0.64 11.93
CA ASP A 229 -58.87 -0.26 12.72
C ASP A 229 -59.78 0.53 13.68
N LYS A 230 -59.25 1.57 14.35
CA LYS A 230 -60.06 2.43 15.20
C LYS A 230 -61.10 3.22 14.42
N GLU A 231 -60.74 3.73 13.24
CA GLU A 231 -61.65 4.47 12.37
C GLU A 231 -62.79 3.59 11.87
N ASP A 232 -62.49 2.36 11.45
CA ASP A 232 -63.47 1.38 10.98
C ASP A 232 -64.40 0.95 12.12
N ASN A 233 -63.86 0.69 13.32
CA ASN A 233 -64.67 0.41 14.52
C ASN A 233 -65.62 1.56 14.87
N ILE A 234 -65.20 2.82 14.71
CA ILE A 234 -66.06 3.99 14.93
C ILE A 234 -67.17 4.06 13.87
N LYS A 235 -66.84 3.84 12.59
CA LYS A 235 -67.82 3.82 11.49
C LYS A 235 -68.86 2.73 11.69
N ASP A 236 -68.43 1.52 12.04
CA ASP A 236 -69.33 0.39 12.30
C ASP A 236 -70.24 0.69 13.49
N GLY A 237 -69.70 1.22 14.61
CA GLY A 237 -70.51 1.60 15.77
C GLY A 237 -71.50 2.75 15.50
N MET A 238 -71.18 3.68 14.58
CA MET A 238 -72.12 4.71 14.14
C MET A 238 -73.25 4.11 13.30
N LYS A 239 -72.91 3.19 12.39
CA LYS A 239 -73.88 2.50 11.53
C LYS A 239 -74.86 1.65 12.35
N ASP A 240 -74.36 0.90 13.33
CA ASP A 240 -75.19 0.13 14.25
C ASP A 240 -76.18 1.03 15.01
N LYS A 241 -75.74 2.21 15.46
CA LYS A 241 -76.64 3.18 16.11
C LYS A 241 -77.70 3.70 15.15
N GLU A 242 -77.34 4.03 13.90
CA GLU A 242 -78.31 4.47 12.89
C GLU A 242 -79.35 3.39 12.61
N ASP A 243 -78.93 2.14 12.44
CA ASP A 243 -79.82 1.03 12.13
C ASP A 243 -80.77 0.74 13.32
N ASN A 244 -80.27 0.78 14.55
CA ASN A 244 -81.11 0.70 15.75
C ASN A 244 -82.16 1.83 15.84
N ILE A 245 -81.80 3.06 15.46
CA ILE A 245 -82.74 4.20 15.44
C ILE A 245 -83.82 3.97 14.37
N LYS A 246 -83.44 3.55 13.16
CA LYS A 246 -84.38 3.25 12.06
C LYS A 246 -85.36 2.14 12.46
N ASP A 247 -84.87 1.07 13.06
CA ASP A 247 -85.70 -0.05 13.52
C ASP A 247 -86.66 0.39 14.63
N GLY A 248 -86.20 1.21 15.58
CA GLY A 248 -87.04 1.77 16.64
C GLY A 248 -88.14 2.72 16.12
N MET A 249 -87.85 3.51 15.08
CA MET A 249 -88.85 4.34 14.41
C MET A 249 -89.90 3.48 13.68
N LYS A 250 -89.45 2.45 12.96
CA LYS A 250 -90.32 1.53 12.22
C LYS A 250 -91.26 0.76 13.16
N GLY A 251 -90.75 0.27 14.29
CA GLY A 251 -91.58 -0.38 15.30
C GLY A 251 -92.62 0.55 15.93
N LYS A 252 -92.33 1.84 16.10
CA LYS A 252 -93.33 2.83 16.53
C LYS A 252 -94.40 3.08 15.46
N GLU A 253 -94.01 3.18 14.20
CA GLU A 253 -94.97 3.32 13.09
C GLU A 253 -95.91 2.12 12.97
N ASP A 254 -95.38 0.90 13.12
CA ASP A 254 -96.17 -0.32 13.04
C ASP A 254 -97.17 -0.43 14.20
N ASN A 255 -96.76 -0.06 15.43
CA ASN A 255 -97.67 0.02 16.59
C ASN A 255 -98.80 1.05 16.42
N ILE A 256 -98.52 2.20 15.79
CA ILE A 256 -99.53 3.23 15.50
C ILE A 256 -100.55 2.70 14.47
N LYS A 257 -100.08 1.98 13.44
CA LYS A 257 -100.95 1.38 12.41
C LYS A 257 -101.84 0.28 12.98
N ASP A 258 -101.36 -0.52 13.92
CA ASP A 258 -102.15 -1.58 14.54
C ASP A 258 -103.15 -1.07 15.58
N GLY A 259 -102.85 0.02 16.29
CA GLY A 259 -103.79 0.66 17.22
C GLY A 259 -104.95 1.44 16.57
N MET A 260 -104.93 1.61 15.25
CA MET A 260 -105.98 2.27 14.46
C MET A 260 -106.97 1.29 13.80
N LYS A 261 -106.82 -0.02 14.02
CA LYS A 261 -107.79 -1.06 13.63
C LYS A 261 -108.69 -1.45 14.79
#